data_AF-A0A409X8U9-F1
#
_entry.id   AF-A0A409X8U9-F1
#
_cell.length_a   1.000
_cell.length_b   1.000
_cell.length_c   1.000
_cell.angle_alpha   90.00
_cell.angle_beta   90.00
_cell.angle_gamma   90.00
#
_symmetry.space_group_name_H-M   'P 1'
#
loop_
_entity.id
_entity.type
_entity.pdbx_description
1 polymer ?
#
loop_
_entity_poly.entity_id
_entity_poly.type
_entity_poly.pdbx_seq_one_letter_code
_entity_poly.pdbx_strand_id
1 'polypeptide(L)'
;MRKLNNGDILAHSRDMPTFAWPCDKYDPEDTDSDLFRNKILLMIWKHIFTSPSSALMDQPRKTKTRSSQAKMHHMESVTPALIAYACIQLRYALSGIEDWQIEDNVFERETFYKYIISLFAPDEDGGDSEWSADTIEWWNVKVFGTESRTVDEPENQEGPSTFTIIAEQRRVCKEAKAVVAAAA
;
A
#
# COMPACT_ATOMS: atom_id res chain seq x y z
N MET A 1 -15.08 -19.03 3.78
CA MET A 1 -16.07 -18.00 4.16
C MET A 1 -17.51 -18.45 3.89
N ARG A 2 -18.48 -17.97 4.69
CA ARG A 2 -19.91 -18.16 4.44
C ARG A 2 -20.36 -17.26 3.27
N LYS A 3 -21.19 -17.76 2.36
CA LYS A 3 -21.68 -16.98 1.20
C LYS A 3 -22.84 -16.09 1.61
N LEU A 4 -22.67 -14.76 1.50
CA LEU A 4 -23.68 -13.76 1.88
C LEU A 4 -24.76 -13.50 0.81
N ASN A 5 -24.69 -14.16 -0.35
CA ASN A 5 -25.37 -13.76 -1.58
C ASN A 5 -26.92 -13.72 -1.54
N ASN A 6 -27.57 -14.25 -0.50
CA ASN A 6 -29.04 -14.33 -0.44
C ASN A 6 -29.67 -13.42 0.64
N GLY A 7 -28.90 -12.62 1.38
CA GLY A 7 -29.45 -11.78 2.46
C GLY A 7 -29.93 -12.57 3.69
N ASP A 8 -29.90 -13.91 3.65
CA ASP A 8 -30.28 -14.81 4.74
C ASP A 8 -29.25 -14.87 5.88
N ILE A 9 -28.04 -14.34 5.65
CA ILE A 9 -26.94 -14.37 6.62
C ILE A 9 -26.64 -12.94 7.04
N LEU A 10 -26.81 -12.69 8.33
CA LEU A 10 -26.45 -11.41 8.94
C LEU A 10 -24.93 -11.34 9.11
N ALA A 11 -24.32 -10.26 8.64
CA ALA A 11 -22.89 -10.00 8.77
C ALA A 11 -22.63 -9.18 10.06
N HIS A 12 -22.03 -9.81 11.06
CA HIS A 12 -21.70 -9.18 12.33
C HIS A 12 -20.39 -8.40 12.27
N SER A 13 -20.15 -7.53 13.27
CA SER A 13 -18.89 -6.78 13.43
C SER A 13 -17.64 -7.62 13.60
N ARG A 14 -17.77 -8.92 13.88
CA ARG A 14 -16.62 -9.84 14.01
C ARG A 14 -16.38 -10.65 12.74
N ASP A 15 -17.31 -10.60 11.79
CA ASP A 15 -17.16 -11.28 10.51
C ASP A 15 -16.29 -10.42 9.60
N MET A 16 -15.07 -10.88 9.32
CA MET A 16 -14.18 -10.17 8.41
C MET A 16 -14.76 -10.19 6.98
N PRO A 17 -14.95 -9.03 6.34
CA PRO A 17 -15.50 -8.97 4.99
C PRO A 17 -14.50 -9.48 3.95
N THR A 18 -15.01 -10.07 2.87
CA THR A 18 -14.17 -10.64 1.79
C THR A 18 -13.22 -9.63 1.16
N PHE A 19 -13.59 -8.34 1.13
CA PHE A 19 -12.73 -7.29 0.57
C PHE A 19 -11.45 -7.06 1.39
N ALA A 20 -11.31 -7.63 2.59
CA ALA A 20 -10.08 -7.53 3.35
C ALA A 20 -8.91 -8.21 2.61
N TRP A 21 -9.19 -9.29 1.87
CA TRP A 21 -8.24 -9.95 0.98
C TRP A 21 -8.37 -9.44 -0.45
N PRO A 22 -7.33 -9.50 -1.27
CA PRO A 22 -7.46 -9.35 -2.71
C PRO A 22 -8.43 -10.40 -3.30
N CYS A 23 -8.99 -10.12 -4.48
CA CYS A 23 -9.90 -11.06 -5.15
C CYS A 23 -9.23 -12.43 -5.31
N ASP A 24 -9.94 -13.48 -4.88
CA ASP A 24 -9.51 -14.88 -4.97
C ASP A 24 -8.18 -15.22 -4.25
N LYS A 25 -7.78 -14.41 -3.27
CA LYS A 25 -6.55 -14.63 -2.47
C LYS A 25 -6.79 -15.12 -1.05
N TYR A 26 -8.05 -15.38 -0.67
CA TYR A 26 -8.35 -15.96 0.63
C TYR A 26 -7.95 -17.44 0.66
N ASP A 27 -6.99 -17.77 1.53
CA ASP A 27 -6.60 -19.14 1.85
C ASP A 27 -7.20 -19.53 3.23
N PRO A 28 -7.99 -20.61 3.33
CA PRO A 28 -8.51 -21.09 4.61
C PRO A 28 -7.44 -21.67 5.54
N GLU A 29 -6.30 -22.12 5.03
CA GLU A 29 -5.20 -22.68 5.83
C GLU A 29 -4.22 -21.60 6.31
N ASP A 30 -4.15 -20.47 5.59
CA ASP A 30 -3.39 -19.27 5.93
C ASP A 30 -4.27 -18.02 5.75
N THR A 31 -5.04 -17.69 6.79
CA THR A 31 -5.97 -16.55 6.71
C THR A 31 -5.26 -15.19 6.73
N ASP A 32 -4.02 -15.14 7.18
CA ASP A 32 -3.26 -13.90 7.33
C ASP A 32 -2.59 -13.51 5.99
N SER A 33 -2.39 -14.49 5.10
CA SER A 33 -1.95 -14.29 3.73
C SER A 33 -2.73 -13.17 3.04
N ASP A 34 -2.01 -12.12 2.62
CA ASP A 34 -2.56 -10.95 1.94
C ASP A 34 -3.72 -10.23 2.65
N LEU A 35 -3.94 -10.47 3.94
CA LEU A 35 -4.97 -9.78 4.73
C LEU A 35 -4.70 -8.27 4.75
N PHE A 36 -5.74 -7.48 4.50
CA PHE A 36 -5.73 -6.02 4.32
C PHE A 36 -4.91 -5.49 3.12
N ARG A 37 -4.52 -6.35 2.17
CA ARG A 37 -3.76 -5.96 0.95
C ARG A 37 -4.62 -5.83 -0.31
N ASN A 38 -5.93 -5.67 -0.15
CA ASN A 38 -6.83 -5.47 -1.29
C ASN A 38 -6.62 -4.10 -1.96
N LYS A 39 -6.55 -4.07 -3.30
CA LYS A 39 -6.44 -2.84 -4.10
C LYS A 39 -7.57 -1.84 -3.84
N ILE A 40 -8.81 -2.30 -3.65
CA ILE A 40 -9.95 -1.43 -3.36
C ILE A 40 -9.77 -0.71 -2.02
N LEU A 41 -9.27 -1.41 -0.99
CA LEU A 41 -8.93 -0.77 0.29
C LEU A 41 -7.86 0.32 0.11
N LEU A 42 -6.80 0.01 -0.65
CA LEU A 42 -5.76 0.98 -0.98
C LEU A 42 -6.33 2.20 -1.73
N MET A 43 -7.28 2.00 -2.64
CA MET A 43 -7.96 3.08 -3.35
C MET A 43 -8.75 3.98 -2.39
N ILE A 44 -9.56 3.41 -1.48
CA ILE A 44 -10.33 4.17 -0.49
C ILE A 44 -9.41 4.98 0.41
N TRP A 45 -8.37 4.36 0.94
CA TRP A 45 -7.39 5.03 1.78
C TRP A 45 -6.73 6.20 1.04
N LYS A 46 -6.26 5.97 -0.20
CA LYS A 46 -5.66 7.03 -1.04
C LYS A 46 -6.65 8.13 -1.34
N HIS A 47 -7.92 7.81 -1.57
CA HIS A 47 -8.96 8.79 -1.84
C HIS A 47 -9.15 9.75 -0.65
N ILE A 48 -9.14 9.21 0.58
CA ILE A 48 -9.33 9.97 1.82
C ILE A 48 -8.09 10.79 2.18
N PHE A 49 -6.92 10.14 2.24
CA PHE A 49 -5.72 10.74 2.84
C PHE A 49 -4.78 11.38 1.81
N THR A 50 -4.83 10.98 0.54
CA THR A 50 -3.99 11.55 -0.51
C THR A 50 -4.78 12.50 -1.41
N SER A 51 -5.38 11.98 -2.47
CA SER A 51 -6.30 12.69 -3.34
C SER A 51 -7.14 11.69 -4.16
N PRO A 52 -8.33 12.08 -4.63
CA PRO A 52 -9.13 11.26 -5.53
C PRO A 52 -8.37 10.78 -6.78
N SER A 53 -7.54 11.64 -7.37
CA SER A 53 -6.73 11.30 -8.54
C SER A 53 -5.65 10.27 -8.25
N SER A 54 -5.10 10.25 -7.03
CA SER A 54 -4.07 9.29 -6.62
C SER A 54 -4.63 7.89 -6.40
N ALA A 55 -5.91 7.75 -6.04
CA ALA A 55 -6.54 6.47 -5.81
C ALA A 55 -6.45 5.53 -7.03
N LEU A 56 -6.52 6.06 -8.24
CA LEU A 56 -6.43 5.28 -9.48
C LEU A 56 -4.99 5.01 -9.94
N MET A 57 -3.97 5.51 -9.23
CA MET A 57 -2.56 5.35 -9.59
C MET A 57 -1.93 4.21 -8.79
N ASP A 58 -1.25 3.32 -9.51
CA ASP A 58 -0.54 2.18 -8.89
C ASP A 58 0.69 2.63 -8.09
N GLN A 59 1.34 3.72 -8.52
CA GLN A 59 2.53 4.29 -7.88
C GLN A 59 2.25 5.71 -7.36
N PRO A 60 2.86 6.11 -6.24
CA PRO A 60 2.72 7.45 -5.72
C PRO A 60 3.31 8.46 -6.69
N ARG A 61 2.53 9.49 -7.01
CA ARG A 61 2.93 10.54 -7.95
C ARG A 61 2.73 11.90 -7.32
N LYS A 62 3.71 12.78 -7.51
CA LYS A 62 3.58 14.20 -7.16
C LYS A 62 2.56 14.84 -8.10
N THR A 63 1.38 15.14 -7.60
CA THR A 63 0.37 15.94 -8.29
C THR A 63 0.54 17.43 -7.96
N LYS A 64 0.28 18.31 -8.94
CA LYS A 64 0.35 19.78 -8.78
C LYS A 64 -0.84 20.37 -7.99
N THR A 65 -1.70 19.53 -7.46
CA THR A 65 -2.93 19.90 -6.75
C THR A 65 -2.62 20.32 -5.30
N ARG A 66 -3.64 20.84 -4.58
CA ARG A 66 -3.61 21.13 -3.15
C ARG A 66 -2.95 20.00 -2.35
N SER A 67 -2.20 20.35 -1.30
CA SER A 67 -1.55 19.39 -0.40
C SER A 67 -2.55 18.34 0.09
N SER A 68 -2.16 17.07 0.02
CA SER A 68 -2.95 15.96 0.57
C SER A 68 -3.13 16.07 2.09
N GLN A 69 -4.16 15.42 2.63
CA GLN A 69 -4.35 15.32 4.09
C GLN A 69 -3.12 14.68 4.76
N ALA A 70 -2.61 13.60 4.17
CA ALA A 70 -1.40 12.93 4.63
C ALA A 70 -0.20 13.89 4.71
N LYS A 71 0.00 14.74 3.69
CA LYS A 71 1.07 15.73 3.70
C LYS A 71 0.84 16.84 4.73
N MET A 72 -0.40 17.33 4.83
CA MET A 72 -0.77 18.40 5.75
C MET A 72 -0.63 17.98 7.22
N HIS A 73 -0.89 16.70 7.51
CA HIS A 73 -0.74 16.12 8.84
C HIS A 73 0.61 15.43 9.07
N HIS A 74 1.58 15.61 8.16
CA HIS A 74 2.93 15.03 8.27
C HIS A 74 2.92 13.51 8.49
N MET A 75 2.03 12.81 7.80
CA MET A 75 1.96 11.34 7.84
C MET A 75 3.13 10.76 7.06
N GLU A 76 4.05 10.11 7.77
CA GLU A 76 5.21 9.41 7.19
C GLU A 76 5.01 7.89 7.09
N SER A 77 4.09 7.35 7.88
CA SER A 77 3.77 5.92 7.92
C SER A 77 2.27 5.70 8.09
N VAL A 78 1.75 4.64 7.48
CA VAL A 78 0.38 4.16 7.67
C VAL A 78 0.27 3.46 9.01
N THR A 79 -0.74 3.82 9.80
CA THR A 79 -1.02 3.16 11.07
C THR A 79 -2.18 2.16 10.93
N PRO A 80 -2.25 1.11 11.78
CA PRO A 80 -3.37 0.17 11.80
C PRO A 80 -4.73 0.86 11.92
N ALA A 81 -4.79 1.94 12.69
CA ALA A 81 -5.97 2.80 12.84
C ALA A 81 -6.47 3.36 11.49
N LEU A 82 -5.57 3.79 10.60
CA LEU A 82 -5.96 4.32 9.30
C LEU A 82 -6.41 3.20 8.34
N ILE A 83 -5.86 2.00 8.46
CA ILE A 83 -6.30 0.81 7.71
C ILE A 83 -7.71 0.41 8.17
N ALA A 84 -7.94 0.35 9.49
CA ALA A 84 -9.24 0.07 10.07
C ALA A 84 -10.29 1.10 9.62
N TYR A 85 -9.93 2.39 9.60
CA TYR A 85 -10.80 3.44 9.09
C TYR A 85 -11.18 3.24 7.62
N ALA A 86 -10.20 2.92 6.76
CA ALA A 86 -10.46 2.62 5.35
C ALA A 86 -11.39 1.40 5.17
N CYS A 87 -11.26 0.37 6.01
CA CYS A 87 -12.15 -0.80 5.99
C CYS A 87 -13.59 -0.44 6.33
N ILE A 88 -13.83 0.41 7.33
CA ILE A 88 -15.17 0.87 7.68
C ILE A 88 -15.77 1.69 6.54
N GLN A 89 -14.98 2.59 5.96
CA GLN A 89 -15.42 3.41 4.82
C GLN A 89 -15.80 2.55 3.62
N LEU A 90 -14.99 1.54 3.30
CA LEU A 90 -15.31 0.61 2.22
C LEU A 90 -16.57 -0.21 2.52
N ARG A 91 -16.71 -0.74 3.75
CA ARG A 91 -17.92 -1.47 4.13
C ARG A 91 -19.17 -0.59 3.99
N TYR A 92 -19.11 0.65 4.48
CA TYR A 92 -20.21 1.59 4.37
C TYR A 92 -20.55 1.89 2.91
N ALA A 93 -19.54 2.11 2.06
CA ALA A 93 -19.76 2.31 0.63
C ALA A 93 -20.38 1.10 -0.09
N LEU A 94 -20.22 -0.10 0.47
CA LEU A 94 -20.79 -1.35 -0.03
C LEU A 94 -22.13 -1.71 0.63
N SER A 95 -22.53 -1.01 1.70
CA SER A 95 -23.81 -1.26 2.37
C SER A 95 -24.93 -0.44 1.72
N GLY A 96 -26.18 -0.87 1.93
CA GLY A 96 -27.36 -0.10 1.53
C GLY A 96 -27.74 1.01 2.52
N ILE A 97 -26.83 1.42 3.41
CA ILE A 97 -27.10 2.41 4.45
C ILE A 97 -26.83 3.81 3.90
N GLU A 98 -27.81 4.70 3.99
CA GLU A 98 -27.72 6.05 3.44
C GLU A 98 -27.18 7.08 4.44
N ASP A 99 -27.26 6.79 5.74
CA ASP A 99 -26.81 7.68 6.81
C ASP A 99 -25.72 7.04 7.67
N TRP A 100 -24.57 7.69 7.72
CA TRP A 100 -23.42 7.28 8.53
C TRP A 100 -23.72 7.23 10.03
N GLN A 101 -24.64 8.07 10.52
CA GLN A 101 -25.00 8.11 11.93
C GLN A 101 -25.79 6.87 12.36
N ILE A 102 -26.54 6.26 11.43
CA ILE A 102 -27.35 5.08 11.71
C ILE A 102 -26.43 3.87 11.82
N GLU A 103 -26.45 3.21 12.97
CA GLU A 103 -25.80 1.90 13.09
C GLU A 103 -26.53 0.87 12.26
N ASP A 104 -25.75 0.02 11.59
CA ASP A 104 -26.28 -1.18 11.00
C ASP A 104 -26.70 -2.06 12.18
N ASN A 105 -28.00 -2.33 12.38
CA ASN A 105 -28.52 -2.99 13.59
C ASN A 105 -27.74 -4.27 14.00
N VAL A 106 -27.07 -4.92 13.05
CA VAL A 106 -26.26 -6.12 13.26
C VAL A 106 -24.75 -5.85 13.28
N PHE A 107 -24.32 -4.71 12.73
CA PHE A 107 -22.93 -4.33 12.60
C PHE A 107 -22.63 -2.99 13.30
N GLU A 108 -22.02 -3.12 14.46
CA GLU A 108 -21.42 -2.03 15.21
C GLU A 108 -20.03 -1.68 14.64
N ARG A 109 -19.89 -0.44 14.15
CA ARG A 109 -18.65 0.05 13.53
C ARG A 109 -17.48 0.14 14.50
N GLU A 110 -17.75 0.57 15.74
CA GLU A 110 -16.72 0.72 16.77
C GLU A 110 -16.10 -0.62 17.14
N THR A 111 -16.92 -1.65 17.35
CA THR A 111 -16.43 -3.01 17.56
C THR A 111 -15.60 -3.52 16.38
N PHE A 112 -16.02 -3.30 15.12
CA PHE A 112 -15.24 -3.73 13.96
C PHE A 112 -13.89 -2.98 13.87
N TYR A 113 -13.88 -1.68 14.15
CA TYR A 113 -12.66 -0.87 14.21
C TYR A 113 -11.65 -1.45 15.23
N LYS A 114 -12.13 -1.69 16.45
CA LYS A 114 -11.31 -2.25 17.54
C LYS A 114 -10.80 -3.64 17.20
N TYR A 115 -11.63 -4.46 16.55
CA TYR A 115 -11.25 -5.80 16.12
C TYR A 115 -10.10 -5.76 15.11
N ILE A 116 -10.17 -4.88 14.10
CA ILE A 116 -9.06 -4.72 13.15
C ILE A 116 -7.79 -4.27 13.88
N ILE A 117 -7.87 -3.28 14.76
CA ILE A 117 -6.69 -2.82 15.51
C ILE A 117 -6.11 -3.94 16.36
N SER A 118 -6.95 -4.78 16.98
CA SER A 118 -6.49 -5.91 17.78
C SER A 118 -5.73 -6.96 16.97
N LEU A 119 -5.97 -7.09 15.66
CA LEU A 119 -5.18 -7.99 14.79
C LEU A 119 -3.74 -7.49 14.60
N PHE A 120 -3.52 -6.17 14.64
CA PHE A 120 -2.19 -5.57 14.55
C PHE A 120 -1.51 -5.40 15.91
N ALA A 121 -2.17 -5.78 17.01
CA ALA A 121 -1.58 -5.71 18.34
C ALA A 121 -0.46 -6.75 18.48
N PRO A 122 0.51 -6.52 19.39
CA PRO A 122 1.53 -7.52 19.69
C PRO A 122 0.89 -8.84 20.12
N ASP A 123 1.56 -9.95 19.83
CA ASP A 123 1.12 -11.28 20.26
C ASP A 123 1.09 -11.38 21.80
N GLU A 124 0.45 -12.42 22.34
CA GLU A 124 0.34 -12.62 23.80
C GLU A 124 1.71 -12.63 24.51
N ASP A 125 2.76 -13.04 23.79
CA ASP A 125 4.15 -13.06 24.27
C ASP A 125 4.87 -11.70 24.14
N GLY A 126 4.18 -10.65 23.67
CA GLY A 126 4.70 -9.30 23.48
C GLY A 126 5.59 -9.12 22.25
N GLY A 127 5.63 -10.10 21.35
CA GLY A 127 6.34 -10.03 20.08
C GLY A 127 5.59 -9.19 19.04
N ASP A 128 6.33 -8.42 18.25
CA ASP A 128 5.78 -7.78 17.05
C ASP A 128 5.45 -8.86 16.01
N SER A 129 4.18 -8.95 15.60
CA SER A 129 3.75 -9.87 14.55
C SER A 129 4.45 -9.54 13.23
N GLU A 130 5.18 -10.51 12.65
CA GLU A 130 5.87 -10.36 11.35
C GLU A 130 4.89 -9.92 10.26
N TRP A 131 3.67 -10.48 10.29
CA TRP A 131 2.58 -10.10 9.39
C TRP A 131 2.17 -8.63 9.54
N SER A 132 2.10 -8.12 10.76
CA SER A 132 1.74 -6.72 11.05
C SER A 132 2.77 -5.77 10.44
N ALA A 133 4.05 -6.04 10.68
CA ALA A 133 5.16 -5.25 10.15
C ALA A 133 5.21 -5.28 8.61
N ASP A 134 5.13 -6.48 8.00
CA ASP A 134 5.13 -6.65 6.55
C ASP A 134 3.93 -5.95 5.90
N THR A 135 2.76 -6.00 6.54
CA THR A 135 1.55 -5.33 6.04
C THR A 135 1.72 -3.81 6.08
N ILE A 136 2.24 -3.25 7.18
CA ILE A 136 2.50 -1.80 7.27
C ILE A 136 3.54 -1.36 6.25
N GLU A 137 4.61 -2.13 6.06
CA GLU A 137 5.63 -1.85 5.04
C GLU A 137 5.03 -1.85 3.63
N TRP A 138 4.23 -2.87 3.29
CA TRP A 138 3.52 -2.95 2.02
C TRP A 138 2.67 -1.71 1.76
N TRP A 139 1.92 -1.25 2.78
CA TRP A 139 1.11 -0.03 2.69
C TRP A 139 1.97 1.21 2.46
N ASN A 140 3.07 1.36 3.19
CA ASN A 140 3.98 2.50 3.07
C ASN A 140 4.62 2.58 1.68
N VAL A 141 5.08 1.45 1.13
CA VAL A 141 5.61 1.38 -0.24
C VAL A 141 4.54 1.82 -1.25
N LYS A 142 3.30 1.34 -1.12
CA LYS A 142 2.23 1.63 -2.08
C LYS A 142 1.67 3.05 -2.00
N VAL A 143 1.73 3.67 -0.82
CA VAL A 143 1.14 4.98 -0.54
C VAL A 143 2.16 6.10 -0.65
N PHE A 144 3.32 5.94 -0.03
CA PHE A 144 4.34 6.98 0.09
C PHE A 144 5.51 6.76 -0.88
N GLY A 145 5.68 5.53 -1.37
CA GLY A 145 6.78 5.18 -2.27
C GLY A 145 8.10 5.04 -1.51
N THR A 146 8.03 4.73 -0.23
CA THR A 146 9.20 4.34 0.56
C THR A 146 9.85 3.17 -0.16
N GLU A 147 11.15 3.28 -0.47
CA GLU A 147 11.89 2.17 -1.04
C GLU A 147 11.87 1.02 -0.02
N SER A 148 11.58 -0.22 -0.45
CA SER A 148 11.74 -1.36 0.45
C SER A 148 13.19 -1.38 0.91
N ARG A 149 13.42 -1.72 2.17
CA ARG A 149 14.72 -1.63 2.84
C ARG A 149 15.81 -2.57 2.25
N THR A 150 15.56 -3.16 1.08
CA THR A 150 16.30 -4.26 0.45
C THR A 150 17.11 -3.87 -0.78
N VAL A 151 17.16 -2.58 -1.16
CA VAL A 151 18.13 -2.14 -2.16
C VAL A 151 19.37 -1.66 -1.43
N ASP A 152 20.37 -2.55 -1.29
CA ASP A 152 21.71 -2.18 -0.85
C ASP A 152 22.36 -1.29 -1.92
N GLU A 153 22.05 0.01 -1.84
CA GLU A 153 22.65 1.09 -2.63
C GLU A 153 24.20 1.11 -2.68
N PRO A 154 24.97 0.69 -1.63
CA PRO A 154 26.43 0.71 -1.71
C PRO A 154 27.01 -0.21 -2.80
N GLU A 155 26.37 -1.32 -3.14
CA GLU A 155 26.91 -2.27 -4.14
C GLU A 155 26.78 -1.72 -5.58
N ASN A 156 25.81 -0.84 -5.82
CA ASN A 156 25.58 -0.19 -7.12
C ASN A 156 26.54 0.97 -7.43
N GLN A 157 27.38 1.38 -6.48
CA GLN A 157 28.32 2.50 -6.63
C GLN A 157 29.78 2.05 -6.86
N GLU A 158 30.08 0.76 -6.74
CA GLU A 158 31.46 0.24 -6.84
C GLU A 158 31.98 0.11 -8.30
N GLY A 159 31.15 0.41 -9.30
CA GLY A 159 31.53 0.36 -10.71
C GLY A 159 31.78 1.76 -11.33
N PRO A 160 32.67 1.89 -12.34
CA PRO A 160 32.75 3.11 -13.13
C PRO A 160 31.40 3.37 -13.80
N SER A 161 30.84 4.56 -13.58
CA SER A 161 29.57 4.96 -14.18
C SER A 161 29.55 4.71 -15.69
N THR A 162 28.44 4.20 -16.22
CA THR A 162 28.24 4.05 -17.68
C THR A 162 28.55 5.35 -18.45
N PHE A 163 28.33 6.50 -17.82
CA PHE A 163 28.67 7.81 -18.39
C PHE A 163 30.18 7.99 -18.61
N THR A 164 31.03 7.60 -17.65
CA THR A 164 32.49 7.72 -17.78
C THR A 164 33.04 6.74 -18.81
N ILE A 165 32.48 5.52 -18.88
CA ILE A 165 32.81 4.54 -19.92
C ILE A 165 32.51 5.10 -21.31
N ILE A 166 31.32 5.69 -21.52
CA ILE A 166 30.93 6.29 -22.81
C ILE A 166 31.84 7.48 -23.16
N ALA A 167 32.20 8.32 -22.18
CA ALA A 167 33.10 9.45 -22.41
C ALA A 167 34.50 8.99 -22.83
N GLU A 168 35.05 7.97 -22.17
CA GLU A 168 36.36 7.39 -22.48
C GLU A 168 36.37 6.78 -23.89
N GLN A 169 35.34 5.99 -24.22
CA GLN A 169 35.16 5.39 -25.55
C GLN A 169 35.09 6.47 -26.65
N ARG A 170 34.36 7.56 -26.41
CA ARG A 170 34.26 8.68 -27.36
C ARG A 170 35.60 9.40 -27.53
N ARG A 171 36.40 9.54 -26.46
CA ARG A 171 37.74 10.14 -26.53
C ARG A 171 38.67 9.28 -27.40
N VAL A 172 38.72 7.98 -27.13
CA VAL A 172 39.52 7.01 -27.90
C VAL A 172 39.10 6.98 -29.37
N CYS A 173 37.79 6.94 -29.67
CA CYS A 173 37.30 6.98 -31.05
C CYS A 173 37.66 8.28 -31.76
N LYS A 174 37.70 9.42 -31.05
CA LYS A 174 38.07 10.71 -31.63
C LYS A 174 39.57 10.76 -31.96
N GLU A 175 40.41 10.26 -31.05
CA GLU A 175 41.86 10.16 -31.26
C GLU A 175 42.19 9.21 -32.42
N ALA A 176 41.57 8.04 -32.48
CA ALA A 176 41.74 7.08 -33.58
C ALA A 176 41.34 7.68 -34.94
N LYS A 177 40.22 8.42 -35.00
CA LYS A 177 39.80 9.12 -36.22
C LYS A 177 40.77 10.24 -36.62
N ALA A 178 41.36 10.95 -35.66
CA ALA A 178 42.35 11.99 -35.93
C ALA A 178 43.66 11.41 -36.48
N VAL A 179 44.11 10.26 -35.96
CA VAL A 179 45.32 9.57 -36.46
C VAL A 179 45.10 9.05 -37.89
N VAL A 180 43.94 8.46 -38.18
CA VAL A 180 43.60 8.00 -39.54
C VAL A 180 43.51 9.18 -40.52
N ALA A 181 42.95 10.31 -40.10
CA ALA A 181 42.88 11.52 -40.93
C ALA A 181 44.25 12.20 -41.16
N ALA A 182 45.21 12.04 -40.26
CA ALA A 182 46.57 12.57 -40.41
C ALA A 182 47.50 11.65 -41.23
N ALA A 183 47.12 10.40 -41.43
CA ALA A 183 47.85 9.41 -42.23
C ALA A 183 47.35 9.30 -43.68
N ALA A 184 46.30 10.04 -44.04
CA ALA A 184 45.74 10.18 -45.40
C ALA A 184 46.19 11.50 -46.03
#